data_AF-A0ABD5DW36-F1
#
_entry.id   AF-A0ABD5DW36-F1
#
_cell.length_a   1.000
_cell.length_b   1.000
_cell.length_c   1.000
_cell.angle_alpha   90.00
_cell.angle_beta   90.00
_cell.angle_gamma   90.00
#
_symmetry.space_group_name_H-M   'P 1'
#
loop_
_entity.id
_entity.type
_entity.pdbx_description
1 polymer ?
#
loop_
_entity_poly.entity_id
_entity_poly.type
_entity_poly.pdbx_seq_one_letter_code
_entity_poly.pdbx_strand_id
1 'polypeptide(L)'
;LRQFEDGRKLVIYRCNTNRTSPIIDELGRLRERCYRDIGAGTGNDRDNDVFDESYYHIILWDPSDVEILGAYRVMPVGEQLAQH
;
A
#
# COMPACT_ATOMS: atom_id res chain seq x y z
N LEU A 1 2.80 -14.14 -1.40
CA LEU A 1 3.60 -14.70 -0.29
C LEU A 1 2.86 -15.80 0.47
N ARG A 2 1.58 -15.64 0.79
CA ARG A 2 0.78 -16.69 1.45
C ARG A 2 -0.67 -16.61 1.02
N GLN A 3 -1.35 -17.75 0.97
CA GLN A 3 -2.81 -17.83 0.94
C GLN A 3 -3.26 -18.45 2.26
N PHE A 4 -4.32 -17.88 2.84
CA PHE A 4 -4.92 -18.35 4.08
C PHE A 4 -6.09 -19.31 3.79
N GLU A 5 -6.52 -20.06 4.79
CA GLU A 5 -7.60 -21.06 4.66
C GLU A 5 -8.94 -20.42 4.29
N ASP A 6 -9.15 -19.17 4.71
CA ASP A 6 -10.34 -18.36 4.39
C ASP A 6 -10.29 -17.72 2.98
N GLY A 7 -9.25 -18.00 2.19
CA GLY A 7 -9.09 -17.47 0.84
C GLY A 7 -8.36 -16.12 0.74
N ARG A 8 -8.12 -15.44 1.87
CA ARG A 8 -7.34 -14.19 1.89
C ARG A 8 -5.91 -14.43 1.44
N LYS A 9 -5.27 -13.38 0.92
CA LYS A 9 -3.92 -13.46 0.33
C LYS A 9 -3.02 -12.38 0.92
N LEU A 10 -1.80 -12.77 1.26
CA LEU A 10 -0.71 -11.83 1.52
C LEU A 10 0.13 -11.70 0.25
N VAL A 11 0.09 -10.53 -0.38
CA VAL A 11 0.76 -10.23 -1.65
C VAL A 11 1.79 -9.12 -1.48
N ILE A 12 2.78 -9.08 -2.38
CA ILE A 12 3.70 -7.94 -2.49
C ILE A 12 3.37 -7.23 -3.80
N TYR A 13 3.24 -5.91 -3.72
CA TYR A 13 3.02 -5.03 -4.86
C TYR A 13 4.09 -3.94 -4.90
N ARG A 14 4.62 -3.61 -6.07
CA ARG A 14 5.47 -2.43 -6.31
C ARG A 14 4.96 -1.76 -7.57
N CYS A 15 4.83 -0.43 -7.55
CA CYS A 15 4.41 0.30 -8.74
C CYS A 15 5.55 0.21 -9.78
N ASN A 16 5.26 -0.34 -10.96
CA ASN A 16 6.23 -0.47 -12.05
C ASN A 16 5.86 0.41 -13.26
N THR A 17 4.97 1.38 -13.07
CA THR A 17 4.46 2.22 -14.16
C THR A 17 4.62 3.70 -13.83
N ASN A 18 5.00 4.50 -14.81
CA ASN A 18 5.00 5.97 -14.71
C ASN A 18 3.58 6.57 -14.86
N ARG A 19 2.55 5.79 -14.54
CA ARG A 19 1.13 6.13 -14.66
C ARG A 19 0.46 5.85 -13.32
N THR A 20 -0.71 6.45 -13.12
CA THR A 20 -1.55 6.23 -11.95
C THR A 20 -1.82 4.75 -11.73
N SER A 21 -1.53 4.28 -10.52
CA SER A 21 -1.82 2.91 -10.09
C SER A 21 -3.07 2.91 -9.20
N PRO A 22 -4.14 2.19 -9.60
CA PRO A 22 -5.33 2.06 -8.75
C PRO A 22 -5.02 1.47 -7.37
N ILE A 23 -3.99 0.61 -7.27
CA ILE A 23 -3.57 0.02 -6.00
C ILE A 23 -2.93 1.08 -5.11
N ILE A 24 -2.05 1.93 -5.65
CA ILE A 24 -1.45 3.04 -4.88
C ILE A 24 -2.51 4.07 -4.48
N ASP A 25 -3.43 4.42 -5.38
CA ASP A 25 -4.52 5.34 -5.08
C ASP A 25 -5.44 4.82 -3.96
N GLU A 26 -5.72 3.51 -3.96
CA GLU A 26 -6.55 2.89 -2.93
C GLU A 26 -5.82 2.80 -1.59
N LEU A 27 -4.52 2.47 -1.60
CA LEU A 27 -3.69 2.51 -0.39
C LEU A 27 -3.68 3.90 0.24
N GLY A 28 -3.53 4.95 -0.57
CA GLY A 28 -3.58 6.33 -0.08
C GLY A 28 -4.94 6.73 0.49
N ARG A 29 -6.02 6.30 -0.16
CA ARG A 29 -7.40 6.54 0.32
C ARG A 29 -7.65 5.85 1.67
N LEU A 30 -7.21 4.61 1.81
CA LEU A 30 -7.35 3.83 3.05
C LEU A 30 -6.47 4.41 4.17
N ARG A 31 -5.23 4.79 3.86
CA ARG A 31 -4.30 5.42 4.81
C ARG A 31 -4.86 6.72 5.35
N GLU A 32 -5.34 7.60 4.47
CA GLU A 32 -5.99 8.85 4.89
C GLU A 32 -7.20 8.59 5.78
N ARG A 33 -8.05 7.61 5.45
CA ARG A 33 -9.18 7.24 6.31
C ARG A 33 -8.69 6.84 7.71
N CYS A 34 -7.75 5.91 7.80
CA CYS A 34 -7.20 5.43 9.08
C CYS A 34 -6.59 6.56 9.92
N TYR A 35 -5.82 7.47 9.31
CA TYR A 35 -5.21 8.59 10.02
C TYR A 35 -6.22 9.66 10.39
N ARG A 36 -7.22 9.92 9.54
CA ARG A 36 -8.30 10.86 9.85
C ARG A 36 -9.12 10.42 11.04
N ASP A 37 -9.41 9.12 11.17
CA ASP A 37 -10.18 8.56 12.28
C ASP A 37 -9.50 8.79 13.65
N ILE A 38 -8.18 8.98 13.67
CA ILE A 38 -7.40 9.29 14.88
C ILE A 38 -6.93 10.76 14.93
N GLY A 39 -7.43 11.63 14.04
CA GLY A 39 -7.08 13.06 14.00
C GLY A 39 -5.70 13.40 13.42
N ALA A 40 -5.02 12.43 12.79
CA ALA A 40 -3.71 12.59 12.15
C ALA A 40 -3.78 12.67 10.61
N GLY A 41 -4.98 12.68 10.03
CA GLY A 41 -5.19 12.74 8.59
C GLY A 41 -4.73 14.07 7.97
N THR A 42 -4.41 14.03 6.67
CA THR A 42 -3.97 15.20 5.91
C THR A 42 -5.14 16.12 5.53
N GLY A 43 -6.36 15.58 5.51
CA GLY A 43 -7.56 16.27 5.03
C GLY A 43 -7.76 16.19 3.51
N ASN A 44 -6.83 15.58 2.77
CA ASN A 44 -6.95 15.35 1.33
C ASN A 44 -7.80 14.09 1.03
N ASP A 45 -8.09 13.82 -0.23
CA ASP A 45 -8.80 12.59 -0.63
C ASP A 45 -7.95 11.32 -0.41
N ARG A 46 -6.62 11.48 -0.44
CA ARG A 46 -5.63 10.40 -0.32
C ARG A 46 -4.39 10.93 0.40
N ASP A 47 -3.80 10.09 1.23
CA ASP A 47 -2.46 10.29 1.78
C ASP A 47 -1.52 9.48 0.90
N ASN A 48 -0.98 10.06 -0.17
CA ASN A 48 0.05 9.49 -1.05
C ASN A 48 1.27 10.42 -1.05
N ASP A 49 2.46 9.83 -1.08
CA ASP A 49 3.74 10.52 -1.11
C ASP A 49 4.68 9.94 -2.18
N VAL A 50 5.81 10.61 -2.41
CA VAL A 50 6.79 10.24 -3.45
C VAL A 50 7.42 8.85 -3.23
N PHE A 51 7.31 8.29 -2.03
CA PHE A 51 7.88 6.99 -1.72
C PHE A 51 6.96 5.84 -2.13
N ASP A 52 5.66 6.08 -2.30
CA ASP A 52 4.69 5.02 -2.60
C ASP A 52 4.95 4.32 -3.93
N GLU A 53 5.53 5.00 -4.92
CA GLU A 53 5.91 4.38 -6.19
C GLU A 53 7.18 3.53 -6.07
N SER A 54 8.11 3.95 -5.20
CA SER A 54 9.42 3.30 -5.06
C SER A 54 9.39 2.10 -4.12
N TYR A 55 8.52 2.12 -3.11
CA TYR A 55 8.47 1.12 -2.05
C TYR A 55 7.69 -0.13 -2.48
N TYR A 56 8.03 -1.24 -1.85
CA TYR A 56 7.21 -2.45 -1.89
C TYR A 56 6.09 -2.30 -0.86
N HIS A 57 4.88 -2.68 -1.26
CA HIS A 57 3.69 -2.72 -0.44
C HIS A 57 3.34 -4.19 -0.16
N ILE A 58 3.42 -4.59 1.11
CA ILE A 58 2.90 -5.87 1.57
C ILE A 58 1.42 -5.67 1.85
N ILE A 59 0.54 -6.32 1.08
CA ILE A 59 -0.91 -6.11 1.11
C ILE A 59 -1.61 -7.37 1.59
N LEU A 60 -2.49 -7.23 2.58
CA LEU A 60 -3.48 -8.24 2.93
C LEU A 60 -4.75 -8.01 2.10
N TRP A 61 -5.00 -8.92 1.18
CA TRP A 61 -6.06 -8.84 0.18
C TRP A 61 -7.16 -9.86 0.46
N ASP A 62 -8.41 -9.39 0.50
CA ASP A 62 -9.59 -10.25 0.50
C ASP A 62 -10.19 -10.32 -0.92
N PRO A 63 -10.07 -11.47 -1.61
CA PRO A 63 -10.60 -11.61 -2.96
C PRO A 63 -12.12 -11.74 -3.02
N SER A 64 -12.78 -12.09 -1.91
CA SER A 64 -14.24 -12.26 -1.87
C SER A 64 -14.93 -10.89 -1.86
N ASP A 65 -14.47 -10.01 -0.99
CA ASP A 65 -15.00 -8.65 -0.83
C ASP A 65 -14.28 -7.61 -1.71
N VAL A 66 -13.25 -8.04 -2.44
CA VAL A 66 -12.46 -7.19 -3.36
C VAL A 66 -11.87 -5.99 -2.61
N GLU A 67 -11.30 -6.25 -1.43
CA GLU A 67 -10.83 -5.20 -0.52
C GLU A 67 -9.41 -5.42 0.02
N ILE A 68 -8.74 -4.29 0.28
CA ILE A 68 -7.48 -4.27 1.02
C ILE A 68 -7.80 -4.14 2.51
N LEU A 69 -7.49 -5.18 3.27
CA LEU A 69 -7.70 -5.23 4.73
C LEU A 69 -6.60 -4.51 5.51
N GLY A 70 -5.43 -4.36 4.90
CA GLY A 70 -4.28 -3.69 5.49
C GLY A 70 -3.05 -3.79 4.62
N ALA A 71 -2.08 -2.91 4.89
CA ALA A 71 -0.82 -2.91 4.16
C ALA A 71 0.35 -2.36 4.99
N TYR A 72 1.55 -2.74 4.59
CA TYR A 72 2.82 -2.18 5.07
C TYR A 72 3.70 -1.76 3.90
N ARG A 73 4.44 -0.65 4.08
CA ARG A 73 5.50 -0.25 3.16
C ARG A 73 6.84 -0.81 3.61
N VAL A 74 7.62 -1.35 2.68
CA VAL A 74 8.96 -1.86 2.93
C VAL A 74 9.90 -1.45 1.80
N MET A 75 11.13 -1.11 2.15
CA MET A 75 12.21 -0.85 1.20
C MET A 75 13.46 -1.61 1.69
N PRO A 76 14.02 -2.52 0.87
CA PRO A 76 15.28 -3.16 1.22
C PRO A 76 16.39 -2.11 1.36
N VAL A 77 17.07 -2.09 2.52
CA VAL A 77 18.12 -1.10 2.81
C VAL A 77 19.23 -1.12 1.76
N GLY A 78 19.62 -2.31 1.28
CA GLY A 78 20.61 -2.44 0.22
C GLY A 78 20.18 -1.78 -1.10
N GLU A 79 18.91 -1.87 -1.48
CA GLU A 79 18.37 -1.17 -2.66
C GLU A 79 18.33 0.34 -2.45
N GLN A 80 17.95 0.79 -1.26
CA GLN A 80 17.91 2.22 -0.92
C GLN A 80 19.31 2.84 -0.94
N LEU A 81 20.30 2.15 -0.39
CA LEU A 81 21.69 2.64 -0.36
C LEU A 81 22.32 2.66 -1.75
N ALA A 82 21.94 1.76 -2.65
CA ALA A 82 22.47 1.73 -4.02
C ALA A 82 21.90 2.85 -4.93
N GLN A 83 20.84 3.53 -4.50
CA GLN A 83 20.25 4.67 -5.21
C GLN A 83 20.89 6.02 -4.82
N HIS A 84 21.78 6.01 -3.84
CA HIS A 84 22.57 7.15 -3.36
C HIS A 84 24.05 7.00 -3.73
#